data_AF-A0A6I2QZG6-F1
#
_entry.id   AF-A0A6I2QZG6-F1
#
_cell.length_a   1.000
_cell.length_b   1.000
_cell.length_c   1.000
_cell.angle_alpha   90.00
_cell.angle_beta   90.00
_cell.angle_gamma   90.00
#
_symmetry.space_group_name_H-M   'P 1'
#
loop_
_entity.id
_entity.type
_entity.pdbx_description
1 polymer ?
#
loop_
_entity_poly.entity_id
_entity_poly.type
_entity_poly.pdbx_seq_one_letter_code
_entity_poly.pdbx_strand_id
1 'polypeptide(L)' 'MSSIETEVIRMGDVGAAIELLDNSFSEGKEEQTGRAIVILREIFESRYKSLRRGLYGGEQNG' A
#
# COMPACT_ATOMS: atom_id res chain seq x y z
N MET A 1 11.80 -5.76 -12.18
CA MET A 1 11.21 -5.34 -10.90
C MET A 1 11.22 -6.53 -9.96
N SER A 2 11.70 -6.34 -8.74
CA SER A 2 11.91 -7.41 -7.75
C SER A 2 10.58 -8.04 -7.33
N SER A 3 10.56 -9.37 -7.21
CA SER A 3 9.36 -10.16 -6.89
C SER A 3 8.66 -9.76 -5.59
N ILE A 4 9.43 -9.24 -4.61
CA ILE A 4 8.94 -8.93 -3.27
C ILE A 4 8.03 -7.69 -3.26
N GLU A 5 8.39 -6.64 -3.99
CA GLU A 5 7.58 -5.40 -4.06
C GLU A 5 6.19 -5.69 -4.63
N THR A 6 6.11 -6.58 -5.61
CA THR A 6 4.84 -6.99 -6.24
C THR A 6 4.00 -7.86 -5.31
N GLU A 7 4.61 -8.73 -4.51
CA GLU A 7 3.88 -9.55 -3.54
C GLU A 7 3.37 -8.73 -2.34
N VAL A 8 4.12 -7.76 -1.85
CA VAL A 8 3.69 -6.84 -0.78
C VAL A 8 2.43 -6.06 -1.19
N ILE A 9 2.41 -5.54 -2.42
CA ILE A 9 1.22 -4.89 -3.00
C ILE A 9 0.05 -5.88 -3.08
N ARG A 10 0.30 -7.10 -3.55
CA ARG A 10 -0.74 -8.11 -3.81
C ARG A 10 -1.36 -8.67 -2.53
N MET A 11 -0.59 -8.81 -1.45
CA MET A 11 -1.07 -9.21 -0.13
C MET A 11 -1.70 -8.04 0.64
N GLY A 12 -1.39 -6.80 0.25
CA GLY A 12 -1.80 -5.61 1.00
C GLY A 12 -1.22 -5.61 2.41
N ASP A 13 -0.01 -6.15 2.56
CA ASP A 13 0.73 -6.22 3.82
C ASP A 13 1.36 -4.86 4.10
N VAL A 14 0.64 -4.07 4.88
CA VAL A 14 1.09 -2.73 5.30
C VAL A 14 2.36 -2.83 6.15
N GLY A 15 2.53 -3.90 6.93
CA GLY A 15 3.71 -4.09 7.77
C GLY A 15 4.98 -4.24 6.93
N ALA A 16 4.94 -5.10 5.91
CA ALA A 16 6.06 -5.29 4.98
C ALA A 16 6.37 -4.02 4.17
N ALA A 17 5.35 -3.26 3.77
CA ALA A 17 5.56 -2.00 3.06
C ALA A 17 6.19 -0.92 3.95
N ILE A 18 5.86 -0.89 5.25
CA ILE A 18 6.50 -0.02 6.25
C ILE A 18 7.94 -0.44 6.48
N GLU A 19 8.22 -1.74 6.62
CA GLU A 19 9.58 -2.25 6.82
C GLU A 19 10.48 -1.94 5.61
N LEU A 20 9.95 -2.05 4.39
CA LEU A 20 10.68 -1.67 3.18
C LEU A 20 10.95 -0.15 3.11
N LEU A 21 9.98 0.66 3.54
CA LEU A 21 10.18 2.11 3.68
C LEU A 21 11.25 2.44 4.72
N ASP A 22 11.17 1.86 5.91
CA ASP A 22 12.07 2.16 7.04
C ASP A 22 13.51 1.77 6.70
N ASN A 23 13.70 0.58 6.13
CA ASN A 23 15.01 0.11 5.68
C ASN A 23 15.59 1.02 4.58
N SER A 24 14.80 1.33 3.54
CA SER A 24 15.28 2.19 2.44
C SER A 24 15.56 3.62 2.88
N PHE A 25 14.75 4.15 3.81
CA PHE A 25 14.94 5.48 4.37
C PHE A 25 16.19 5.55 5.25
N SER A 26 16.41 4.58 6.15
CA SER A 26 17.58 4.56 7.02
C SER A 26 18.90 4.38 6.24
N GLU A 27 18.85 3.67 5.11
CA GLU A 27 20.01 3.46 4.22
C GLU A 27 20.25 4.62 3.25
N GLY A 28 19.42 5.68 3.27
CA GLY A 28 19.56 6.84 2.36
C GLY A 28 19.25 6.51 0.89
N LYS A 29 18.49 5.44 0.64
CA LYS A 29 18.12 4.96 -0.69
C LYS A 29 16.87 5.69 -1.18
N GLU A 30 17.03 6.92 -1.67
CA GLU A 30 15.92 7.82 -2.03
C GLU A 30 14.96 7.22 -3.07
N GLU A 31 15.48 6.52 -4.10
CA GLU A 31 14.64 5.90 -5.13
C GLU A 31 13.75 4.79 -4.55
N GLN A 32 14.33 3.90 -3.75
CA GLN A 32 13.62 2.80 -3.10
C GLN A 32 12.62 3.34 -2.06
N THR A 33 12.99 4.39 -1.33
CA THR A 33 12.11 5.12 -0.41
C THR A 33 10.89 5.66 -1.15
N GLY A 34 11.11 6.34 -2.29
CA GLY A 34 10.03 6.86 -3.13
C GLY A 34 9.09 5.76 -3.63
N ARG A 35 9.63 4.61 -4.04
CA ARG A 35 8.83 3.45 -4.44
C ARG A 35 8.01 2.88 -3.28
N ALA A 36 8.60 2.76 -2.09
CA ALA A 36 7.90 2.28 -0.89
C ALA A 36 6.72 3.20 -0.49
N ILE A 37 6.90 4.52 -0.61
CA ILE A 37 5.84 5.51 -0.36
C ILE A 37 4.68 5.33 -1.34
N VAL A 38 4.96 5.12 -2.63
CA VAL A 38 3.91 4.87 -3.64
C VAL A 38 3.14 3.60 -3.32
N ILE A 39 3.83 2.51 -2.96
CA ILE A 39 3.21 1.23 -2.57
C ILE A 39 2.27 1.41 -1.38
N LEU A 40 2.74 2.08 -0.32
CA LEU A 40 1.92 2.36 0.86
C LEU A 40 0.66 3.14 0.49
N ARG A 41 0.81 4.19 -0.33
CA ARG A 41 -0.31 5.00 -0.78
C ARG A 41 -1.35 4.18 -1.55
N GLU A 42 -0.93 3.31 -2.46
CA GLU A 42 -1.84 2.45 -3.22
C GLU A 42 -2.61 1.47 -2.32
N ILE A 43 -1.92 0.87 -1.34
CA ILE A 43 -2.56 -0.01 -0.35
C ILE A 43 -3.62 0.77 0.45
N PHE A 44 -3.28 1.95 0.95
CA PHE A 44 -4.21 2.79 1.70
C PHE A 44 -5.40 3.25 0.85
N GLU A 45 -5.18 3.70 -0.39
CA GLU A 45 -6.27 4.12 -1.28
C GLU A 45 -7.22 2.96 -1.60
N SER A 46 -6.71 1.75 -1.83
CA SER A 46 -7.51 0.55 -2.08
C SER A 46 -8.36 0.15 -0.86
N ARG A 47 -7.75 0.15 0.34
CA ARG A 47 -8.45 -0.12 1.61
C ARG A 47 -9.48 0.96 1.92
N TYR A 48 -9.14 2.23 1.70
CA TYR A 48 -10.05 3.36 1.93
C TYR A 48 -11.26 3.33 0.99
N LYS A 49 -11.06 3.03 -0.30
CA LYS A 49 -12.18 2.82 -1.25
C LYS A 49 -13.09 1.68 -0.80
N SER A 50 -12.50 0.58 -0.36
CA SER A 50 -13.25 -0.58 0.14
C SER A 50 -14.04 -0.26 1.42
N LEU A 51 -13.41 0.44 2.36
CA LEU A 51 -14.04 0.91 3.60
C LEU A 51 -15.15 1.91 3.31
N ARG A 52 -14.90 2.91 2.45
CA ARG A 52 -15.90 3.90 2.04
C ARG A 52 -17.10 3.23 1.38
N ARG A 53 -16.88 2.22 0.53
CA ARG A 53 -17.96 1.41 -0.04
C ARG A 53 -18.72 0.61 1.02
N GLY A 54 -18.04 0.07 2.03
CA GLY A 54 -18.68 -0.65 3.14
C GLY A 54 -19.50 0.26 4.07
N LEU A 55 -19.01 1.47 4.35
CA LEU A 55 -19.65 2.43 5.26
C LEU A 55 -20.77 3.25 4.60
N TYR A 56 -20.60 3.60 3.33
CA TYR A 56 -21.51 4.52 2.61
C TYR A 56 -22.16 3.89 1.36
N GLY A 57 -21.90 2.61 1.07
CA GLY A 57 -22.43 1.88 -0.08
C GLY A 57 -23.42 0.77 0.29
N GLY A 58 -24.06 0.88 1.45
CA GLY A 58 -25.28 0.12 1.74
C GLY A 58 -26.45 0.70 0.93
N GLU A 59 -26.94 -0.09 -0.03
CA GLU A 59 -28.15 0.06 -0.85
C GLU A 59 -28.10 1.04 -2.03
N GLN A 60 -28.05 0.47 -3.25
CA GLN A 60 -29.10 0.66 -4.26
C GLN A 60 -29.35 -0.70 -4.91
N ASN A 61 -30.19 -1.52 -4.27
CA ASN A 61 -31.07 -2.41 -5.01
C ASN A 61 -32.18 -1.50 -5.56
N GLY A 62 -32.17 -1.27 -6.88
CA GLY A 62 -33.18 -0.58 -7.65
C GLY A 62 -33.09 -1.03 -9.09
#